data_AF-A0A3N5G2Q2-F1
#
_entry.id   AF-A0A3N5G2Q2-F1
#
_cell.length_a   1.000
_cell.length_b   1.000
_cell.length_c   1.000
_cell.angle_alpha   90.00
_cell.angle_beta   90.00
_cell.angle_gamma   90.00
#
_symmetry.space_group_name_H-M   'P 1'
#
loop_
_entity.id
_entity.type
_entity.pdbx_description
1 polymer ?
#
loop_
_entity_poly.entity_id
_entity_poly.type
_entity_poly.pdbx_seq_one_letter_code
_entity_poly.pdbx_strand_id
1 'polypeptide(L)'
;GVIVQTTFWMETYKKIIARILERFAHVQIRNTACIDSLQRLPEVEKLAKQVDAIIIFGWTEGMTSRMLEVARAFNAHVHKIEKVDDLKLDWLRDKEKVGIIGANETPEWMINEAIERIKSMAA
;
A
#
# COMPACT_ATOMS: atom_id res chain seq x y z
N GLY A 1 -27.14 -5.99 14.31
CA GLY A 1 -26.38 -4.94 13.61
C GLY A 1 -24.96 -5.40 13.44
N VAL A 2 -24.33 -5.07 12.31
CA VAL A 2 -22.93 -5.45 12.00
C VAL A 2 -22.05 -4.21 12.12
N ILE A 3 -20.97 -4.32 12.89
CA ILE A 3 -19.90 -3.31 12.99
C ILE A 3 -18.62 -3.86 12.34
N VAL A 4 -17.91 -3.02 11.59
CA VAL A 4 -16.79 -3.46 10.73
C VAL A 4 -15.49 -2.84 11.24
N GLN A 5 -14.49 -3.67 11.53
CA GLN A 5 -13.19 -3.17 11.99
C GLN A 5 -12.54 -2.24 10.94
N THR A 6 -11.85 -1.20 11.40
CA THR A 6 -11.32 -0.11 10.55
C THR A 6 -10.32 -0.58 9.50
N THR A 7 -9.61 -1.68 9.76
CA THR A 7 -8.63 -2.33 8.87
C THR A 7 -9.19 -3.55 8.13
N PHE A 8 -10.50 -3.79 8.23
CA PHE A 8 -11.12 -5.01 7.71
C PHE A 8 -11.09 -5.07 6.19
N TRP A 9 -10.81 -6.25 5.68
CA TRP A 9 -10.56 -6.47 4.26
C TRP A 9 -11.82 -6.35 3.41
N MET A 10 -11.80 -5.50 2.37
CA MET A 10 -12.99 -5.19 1.57
C MET A 10 -13.57 -6.34 0.76
N GLU A 11 -12.74 -7.20 0.18
CA GLU A 11 -13.26 -8.34 -0.59
C GLU A 11 -13.93 -9.37 0.32
N THR A 12 -13.30 -9.66 1.46
CA THR A 12 -13.87 -10.52 2.50
C THR A 12 -15.14 -9.89 3.08
N TYR A 13 -15.14 -8.58 3.31
CA TYR A 13 -16.32 -7.81 3.70
C TYR A 13 -17.47 -8.00 2.70
N LYS A 14 -17.23 -7.82 1.40
CA LYS A 14 -18.26 -8.00 0.36
C LYS A 14 -18.85 -9.42 0.39
N LYS A 15 -18.00 -10.45 0.52
CA LYS A 15 -18.43 -11.85 0.61
C LYS A 15 -19.25 -12.14 1.87
N ILE A 16 -18.85 -11.60 3.02
CA ILE A 16 -19.54 -11.77 4.29
C ILE A 16 -20.89 -11.04 4.27
N ILE A 17 -20.92 -9.78 3.81
CA ILE A 17 -22.15 -9.00 3.71
C ILE A 17 -23.13 -9.65 2.74
N ALA A 18 -22.69 -10.14 1.59
CA ALA A 18 -23.55 -10.84 0.63
C ALA A 18 -24.28 -12.03 1.30
N ARG A 19 -23.54 -12.90 1.99
CA ARG A 19 -24.12 -14.04 2.74
C ARG A 19 -25.03 -13.62 3.90
N ILE A 20 -24.75 -12.51 4.56
CA ILE A 20 -25.58 -11.99 5.64
C ILE A 20 -26.91 -11.45 5.09
N LEU A 21 -26.87 -10.73 3.96
CA LEU A 21 -28.06 -10.19 3.30
C LEU A 21 -28.95 -11.30 2.71
N GLU A 22 -28.36 -12.40 2.24
CA GLU A 22 -29.11 -13.59 1.79
C GLU A 22 -29.91 -14.26 2.91
N ARG A 23 -29.45 -14.15 4.17
CA ARG A 23 -30.00 -14.93 5.29
C ARG A 23 -30.92 -14.13 6.22
N PHE A 24 -30.86 -12.80 6.19
CA PHE A 24 -31.61 -11.95 7.12
C PHE A 24 -32.30 -10.81 6.39
N ALA A 25 -33.63 -10.72 6.52
CA ALA A 25 -34.46 -9.71 5.86
C ALA A 25 -34.21 -8.26 6.35
N HIS A 26 -33.66 -8.09 7.56
CA HIS A 26 -33.37 -6.78 8.13
C HIS A 26 -32.00 -6.76 8.81
N VAL A 27 -31.01 -6.12 8.16
CA VAL A 27 -29.66 -5.94 8.70
C VAL A 27 -29.25 -4.48 8.57
N GLN A 28 -28.92 -3.84 9.70
CA GLN A 28 -28.21 -2.56 9.71
C GLN A 28 -26.70 -2.81 9.74
N ILE A 29 -26.01 -2.34 8.72
CA ILE A 29 -24.55 -2.43 8.56
C ILE A 29 -23.97 -1.04 8.78
N ARG A 30 -23.03 -0.90 9.72
CA ARG A 30 -22.25 0.33 9.92
C ARG A 30 -20.80 0.05 9.53
N ASN A 31 -20.41 0.54 8.36
CA ASN A 31 -19.05 0.46 7.88
C ASN A 31 -18.22 1.57 8.51
N THR A 32 -17.29 1.21 9.40
CA THR A 32 -16.36 2.12 10.06
C THR A 32 -14.94 2.04 9.49
N ALA A 33 -14.76 1.39 8.33
CA ALA A 33 -13.49 1.41 7.61
C ALA A 33 -13.12 2.83 7.18
N CYS A 34 -11.89 3.24 7.48
CA CYS A 34 -11.40 4.57 7.13
C CYS A 34 -11.13 4.65 5.62
N ILE A 35 -11.66 5.68 4.96
CA ILE A 35 -11.56 5.92 3.51
C ILE A 35 -10.09 5.91 3.04
N ASP A 36 -9.16 6.41 3.86
CA ASP A 36 -7.72 6.47 3.53
C ASP A 36 -7.09 5.08 3.32
N SER A 37 -7.56 4.05 4.03
CA SER A 37 -7.07 2.67 3.83
C SER A 37 -7.63 2.04 2.55
N LEU A 38 -8.76 2.55 2.04
CA LEU A 38 -9.39 2.08 0.81
C LEU A 38 -8.74 2.70 -0.45
N GLN A 39 -8.20 3.91 -0.34
CA GLN A 39 -7.65 4.64 -1.48
C GLN A 39 -6.17 4.35 -1.77
N ARG A 40 -5.41 3.84 -0.79
CA ARG A 40 -3.98 3.53 -0.98
C ARG A 40 -3.68 2.41 -1.98
N LEU A 41 -4.49 1.36 -2.06
CA LEU A 41 -4.23 0.27 -3.02
C LEU A 41 -4.39 0.72 -4.48
N PRO A 42 -5.46 1.47 -4.86
CA PRO A 42 -5.53 2.12 -6.17
C PRO A 42 -4.36 3.06 -6.46
N GLU A 43 -3.87 3.81 -5.47
CA GLU A 43 -2.71 4.69 -5.65
C GLU A 43 -1.42 3.92 -5.90
N VAL A 44 -1.19 2.81 -5.17
CA VAL A 44 -0.06 1.91 -5.40
C VAL A 44 -0.11 1.33 -6.81
N GLU A 45 -1.28 0.87 -7.25
CA GLU A 45 -1.47 0.39 -8.62
C GLU A 45 -1.12 1.47 -9.65
N LYS A 46 -1.65 2.69 -9.47
CA LYS A 46 -1.41 3.80 -10.38
C LYS A 46 0.08 4.17 -10.42
N LEU A 47 0.73 4.25 -9.27
CA LEU A 47 2.16 4.56 -9.16
C LEU A 47 3.00 3.48 -9.82
N ALA A 48 2.73 2.20 -9.52
CA ALA A 48 3.48 1.06 -10.05
C ALA A 48 3.47 1.01 -11.59
N LYS A 49 2.39 1.46 -12.24
CA LYS A 49 2.27 1.55 -13.70
C LYS A 49 3.05 2.72 -14.34
N GLN A 50 3.47 3.71 -13.56
CA GLN A 50 4.05 4.97 -14.05
C GLN A 50 5.56 5.10 -13.82
N VAL A 51 6.16 4.16 -13.08
CA VAL A 51 7.56 4.20 -12.64
C VAL A 51 8.30 2.94 -13.07
N ASP A 52 9.61 3.02 -13.18
CA ASP A 52 10.47 1.89 -13.57
C ASP A 52 10.80 0.99 -12.37
N ALA A 53 10.75 1.55 -11.16
CA ALA A 53 10.86 0.83 -9.89
C ALA A 53 9.99 1.50 -8.82
N ILE A 54 9.45 0.71 -7.90
CA ILE A 54 8.63 1.21 -6.79
C ILE A 54 9.18 0.69 -5.46
N ILE A 55 9.32 1.61 -4.51
CA ILE A 55 9.82 1.37 -3.17
C ILE A 55 8.68 1.59 -2.20
N ILE A 56 8.33 0.53 -1.47
CA ILE A 56 7.27 0.52 -0.47
C ILE A 56 7.91 0.58 0.91
N PHE A 57 7.60 1.64 1.65
CA PHE A 57 8.06 1.83 3.01
C PHE A 57 7.04 1.21 3.97
N GLY A 58 7.46 0.32 4.86
CA GLY A 58 6.58 -0.24 5.88
C GLY A 58 7.23 -1.40 6.63
N TRP A 59 6.92 -1.52 7.93
CA TRP A 59 7.49 -2.56 8.81
C TRP A 59 6.46 -3.59 9.26
N THR A 60 5.15 -3.31 9.17
CA THR A 60 4.12 -4.28 9.52
C THR A 60 3.64 -5.06 8.29
N GLU A 61 3.37 -6.35 8.44
CA GLU A 61 2.95 -7.21 7.32
C GLU A 61 1.49 -7.00 6.88
N GLY A 62 0.69 -6.17 7.54
CA GLY A 62 -0.72 -5.97 7.19
C GLY A 62 -0.92 -5.24 5.85
N MET A 63 -0.93 -3.90 5.89
CA MET A 63 -1.10 -3.08 4.69
C MET A 63 0.11 -3.20 3.75
N THR A 64 1.33 -3.28 4.29
CA THR A 64 2.56 -3.37 3.48
C THR A 64 2.55 -4.58 2.55
N SER A 65 2.14 -5.77 3.02
CA SER A 65 2.09 -6.97 2.16
C SER A 65 1.08 -6.84 1.03
N ARG A 66 -0.06 -6.19 1.29
CA ARG A 66 -1.07 -5.87 0.26
C ARG A 66 -0.51 -4.95 -0.80
N MET A 67 0.16 -3.88 -0.38
CA MET A 67 0.76 -2.92 -1.31
C MET A 67 1.83 -3.61 -2.16
N LEU A 68 2.65 -4.50 -1.57
CA LEU A 68 3.64 -5.29 -2.28
C LEU A 68 3.00 -6.23 -3.31
N GLU A 69 1.93 -6.91 -2.94
CA GLU A 69 1.17 -7.79 -3.84
C GLU A 69 0.61 -7.01 -5.04
N VAL A 70 -0.06 -5.89 -4.78
CA VAL A 70 -0.63 -5.02 -5.83
C VAL A 70 0.48 -4.44 -6.72
N ALA A 71 1.56 -3.93 -6.14
CA ALA A 71 2.66 -3.36 -6.91
C ALA A 71 3.32 -4.40 -7.83
N ARG A 72 3.55 -5.63 -7.33
CA ARG A 72 4.17 -6.73 -8.09
C ARG A 72 3.34 -7.20 -9.26
N ALA A 73 2.02 -6.98 -9.23
CA ALA A 73 1.15 -7.30 -10.36
C ALA A 73 1.37 -6.36 -11.57
N PHE A 74 1.94 -5.17 -11.36
CA PHE A 74 2.09 -4.14 -12.41
C PHE A 74 3.53 -3.70 -12.65
N ASN A 75 4.45 -4.01 -11.73
CA ASN A 75 5.85 -3.63 -11.83
C ASN A 75 6.76 -4.79 -11.44
N ALA A 76 7.82 -5.03 -12.21
CA ALA A 76 8.79 -6.09 -11.93
C ALA A 76 9.82 -5.71 -10.84
N HIS A 77 10.00 -4.43 -10.59
CA HIS A 77 11.01 -3.87 -9.68
C HIS A 77 10.33 -3.27 -8.44
N VAL A 78 9.90 -4.15 -7.54
CA VAL A 78 9.20 -3.78 -6.30
C VAL A 78 10.07 -4.12 -5.09
N HIS A 79 10.38 -3.11 -4.29
CA HIS A 79 11.24 -3.23 -3.12
C HIS A 79 10.52 -2.80 -1.84
N LYS A 80 10.73 -3.54 -0.75
CA LYS A 80 10.26 -3.17 0.59
C LYS A 80 11.45 -2.62 1.38
N ILE A 81 11.26 -1.51 2.06
CA ILE A 81 12.22 -0.98 3.04
C ILE A 81 11.52 -0.70 4.38
N GLU A 82 12.24 -0.90 5.47
CA GLU A 82 11.80 -0.56 6.82
C GLU A 82 12.54 0.66 7.36
N LYS A 83 13.73 0.94 6.82
CA LYS A 83 14.58 2.08 7.12
C LYS A 83 15.14 2.66 5.83
N VAL A 84 15.49 3.94 5.86
CA VAL A 84 16.14 4.61 4.72
C VAL A 84 17.46 3.92 4.34
N ASP A 85 18.17 3.36 5.32
CA ASP A 85 19.41 2.62 5.12
C ASP A 85 19.24 1.30 4.35
N ASP A 86 18.01 0.77 4.24
CA ASP A 86 17.74 -0.45 3.46
C ASP A 86 17.75 -0.18 1.95
N LEU A 87 17.78 1.10 1.53
CA LEU A 87 17.86 1.50 0.13
C LEU A 87 19.16 1.02 -0.51
N LYS A 88 19.04 0.28 -1.62
CA LYS A 88 20.17 -0.21 -2.39
C LYS A 88 20.31 0.56 -3.70
N LEU A 89 21.55 0.99 -4.00
CA LEU A 89 21.89 1.68 -5.23
C LEU A 89 21.49 0.89 -6.48
N ASP A 90 21.66 -0.44 -6.43
CA ASP A 90 21.35 -1.34 -7.55
C ASP A 90 19.87 -1.31 -7.96
N TRP A 91 18.96 -0.91 -7.07
CA TRP A 91 17.53 -0.76 -7.39
C TRP A 91 17.23 0.49 -8.22
N LEU A 92 18.12 1.47 -8.18
CA LEU A 92 18.00 2.77 -8.85
C LEU A 92 18.77 2.80 -10.18
N ARG A 93 19.70 1.86 -10.38
CA ARG A 93 20.54 1.79 -11.57
C ARG A 93 19.68 1.54 -12.82
N ASP A 94 19.93 2.34 -13.85
CA ASP A 94 19.21 2.28 -15.14
C ASP A 94 17.69 2.51 -15.01
N LYS A 95 17.25 3.25 -13.99
CA LYS A 95 15.85 3.67 -13.77
C LYS A 95 15.73 5.19 -13.93
N GLU A 96 14.80 5.64 -14.75
CA GLU A 96 14.52 7.07 -14.93
C GLU A 96 13.51 7.57 -13.90
N LYS A 97 12.53 6.74 -13.55
CA LYS A 97 11.45 7.07 -12.61
C LYS A 97 11.39 6.05 -11.49
N VAL A 98 11.58 6.51 -10.26
CA VAL A 98 11.42 5.69 -9.05
C VAL A 98 10.28 6.24 -8.22
N GLY A 99 9.28 5.39 -7.95
CA GLY A 99 8.16 5.72 -7.09
C GLY A 99 8.46 5.33 -5.64
N ILE A 100 8.05 6.16 -4.68
CA ILE A 100 8.14 5.86 -3.26
C ILE A 100 6.75 6.03 -2.66
N ILE A 101 6.32 5.05 -1.86
CA ILE A 101 5.04 5.11 -1.16
C ILE A 101 5.15 4.45 0.21
N GLY A 102 4.62 5.11 1.23
CA GLY A 102 4.57 4.58 2.59
C GLY A 102 3.28 3.81 2.87
N ALA A 103 3.35 2.81 3.73
CA ALA A 103 2.19 2.18 4.36
C ALA A 103 1.52 3.14 5.36
N ASN A 104 0.42 2.71 5.99
CA ASN A 104 -0.39 3.55 6.89
C ASN A 104 0.42 4.11 8.06
N GLU A 105 1.42 3.36 8.51
CA GLU A 105 2.26 3.67 9.65
C GLU A 105 3.46 4.57 9.31
N THR A 106 3.80 4.76 8.04
CA THR A 106 5.01 5.50 7.64
C THR A 106 4.79 7.01 7.70
N PRO A 107 5.55 7.75 8.53
CA PRO A 107 5.43 9.20 8.61
C PRO A 107 6.07 9.90 7.39
N GLU A 108 5.56 11.08 7.05
CA GLU A 108 5.99 11.84 5.87
C GLU A 108 7.49 12.20 5.87
N TRP A 109 8.05 12.53 7.04
CA TRP A 109 9.47 12.87 7.16
C TRP A 109 10.40 11.74 6.72
N MET A 110 9.99 10.49 6.92
CA MET A 110 10.76 9.30 6.56
C MET A 110 10.72 9.05 5.04
N ILE A 111 9.60 9.40 4.39
CA ILE A 111 9.48 9.42 2.93
C ILE A 111 10.41 10.51 2.36
N ASN A 112 10.40 11.71 2.95
CA ASN A 112 11.27 12.81 2.52
C ASN A 112 12.76 12.46 2.69
N GLU A 113 13.14 11.80 3.78
CA GLU A 113 14.50 11.33 3.99
C GLU A 113 14.92 10.29 2.92
N ALA A 114 14.03 9.35 2.58
CA ALA A 114 14.27 8.41 1.48
C ALA A 114 14.45 9.11 0.13
N ILE A 115 13.64 10.15 -0.15
CA ILE A 115 13.77 10.96 -1.38
C ILE A 115 15.14 11.63 -1.44
N GLU A 116 15.57 12.28 -0.35
CA GLU A 116 16.89 12.93 -0.30
C GLU A 116 18.03 11.93 -0.45
N ARG A 117 17.89 10.73 0.15
CA ARG A 117 18.86 9.66 -0.02
C ARG A 117 18.97 9.21 -1.47
N ILE A 118 17.85 9.01 -2.16
CA ILE A 118 17.81 8.62 -3.58
C ILE A 118 18.43 9.71 -4.46
N LYS A 119 18.12 10.98 -4.22
CA LYS A 119 18.76 12.10 -4.93
C LYS A 119 20.28 12.11 -4.74
N SER A 120 20.75 11.86 -3.52
CA SER A 120 22.19 11.77 -3.23
C SER A 120 22.90 10.60 -3.91
N MET A 121 22.15 9.55 -4.24
CA MET A 121 22.64 8.33 -4.89
C MET A 121 22.60 8.42 -6.42
N ALA A 122 21.71 9.25 -6.97
CA ALA A 122 21.55 9.48 -8.40
C ALA A 122 22.41 10.62 -8.95
N ALA A 123 23.06 11.40 -8.07
CA ALA A 123 24.06 12.42 -8.40
C ALA A 123 25.44 11.79 -8.62
#